data_AF-A0A3C1ZDP9-F1
#
_entry.id   AF-A0A3C1ZDP9-F1
#
_cell.length_a   1.000
_cell.length_b   1.000
_cell.length_c   1.000
_cell.angle_alpha   90.00
_cell.angle_beta   90.00
_cell.angle_gamma   90.00
#
_symmetry.space_group_name_H-M   'P 1'
#
loop_
_entity.id
_entity.type
_entity.pdbx_description
1 polymer ?
#
loop_
_entity_poly.entity_id
_entity_poly.type
_entity_poly.pdbx_seq_one_letter_code
_entity_poly.pdbx_strand_id
1 'polypeptide(L)' 'MEENGLKTEQQTADFGGYDKLKTLTPREHIRQRPGMYIGKLGDGSQSDDGVYVLIKEVVDNS' A
#
# COMPACT_ATOMS: atom_id res chain seq x y z
N MET A 1 -42.56 -0.87 42.51
CA MET A 1 -42.76 0.36 41.73
C MET A 1 -41.43 1.08 41.81
N GLU A 2 -40.57 0.81 40.82
CA GLU A 2 -40.07 1.80 39.83
C GLU A 2 -38.89 2.58 40.45
N GLU A 3 -37.67 2.57 39.90
CA GLU A 3 -37.35 2.95 38.52
C GLU A 3 -36.26 2.07 37.88
N ASN A 4 -36.53 1.61 36.66
CA ASN A 4 -35.49 1.29 35.68
C ASN A 4 -35.21 2.57 34.87
N GLY A 5 -34.17 3.31 35.24
CA GLY A 5 -33.68 4.46 34.46
C GLY A 5 -32.54 4.03 33.53
N LEU A 6 -32.80 4.04 32.22
CA LEU A 6 -31.89 3.62 31.15
C LEU A 6 -30.47 4.19 31.30
N LYS A 7 -29.47 3.30 31.33
CA LYS A 7 -28.08 3.67 31.03
C LYS A 7 -27.99 3.89 29.52
N THR A 8 -27.90 5.14 29.09
CA THR A 8 -27.59 5.49 27.70
C THR A 8 -26.12 5.18 27.43
N GLU A 9 -25.85 4.00 26.86
CA GLU A 9 -24.59 3.72 26.19
C GLU A 9 -24.51 4.64 24.96
N GLN A 10 -23.74 5.73 25.10
CA GLN A 10 -23.41 6.59 23.98
C GLN A 10 -22.50 5.81 23.03
N GLN A 11 -23.09 5.22 22.00
CA GLN A 11 -22.35 4.57 20.92
C GLN A 11 -21.61 5.67 20.14
N THR A 12 -20.31 5.81 20.41
CA THR A 12 -19.44 6.72 19.65
C THR A 12 -19.37 6.21 18.21
N ALA A 13 -19.94 6.95 17.26
CA ALA A 13 -19.76 6.66 15.85
C ALA A 13 -18.26 6.74 15.53
N ASP A 14 -17.65 5.60 15.20
CA ASP A 14 -16.27 5.54 14.69
C ASP A 14 -16.29 6.12 13.28
N PHE A 15 -16.04 7.42 13.17
CA PHE A 15 -15.80 8.11 11.91
C PHE A 15 -14.43 7.69 11.37
N GLY A 16 -14.32 6.42 10.95
CA GLY A 16 -13.19 5.79 10.28
C GLY A 16 -11.87 6.56 10.41
N GLY A 17 -11.21 6.38 11.56
CA GLY A 17 -10.02 7.14 11.94
C GLY A 17 -8.98 7.27 10.83
N TYR A 18 -8.53 8.51 10.62
CA TYR A 18 -7.40 8.86 9.75
C TYR A 18 -6.10 8.11 10.12
N ASP A 19 -6.05 7.47 11.29
CA ASP A 19 -4.94 6.68 11.81
C ASP A 19 -4.51 5.52 10.90
N LYS A 20 -5.40 5.06 10.01
CA LYS A 20 -5.09 4.00 9.03
C LYS A 20 -4.55 4.53 7.71
N LEU A 21 -4.65 5.84 7.46
CA LEU A 21 -4.11 6.45 6.25
C LEU A 21 -2.59 6.59 6.39
N LYS A 22 -1.87 6.05 5.40
CA LYS A 22 -0.41 6.13 5.34
C LYS A 22 0.00 6.76 4.03
N THR A 23 0.73 7.87 4.12
CA THR A 23 1.42 8.47 2.99
C THR A 23 2.83 7.89 2.94
N LEU A 24 3.16 7.27 1.82
CA LEU A 24 4.49 6.72 1.58
C LEU A 24 5.38 7.78 0.93
N THR A 25 6.65 7.82 1.31
CA THR A 25 7.63 8.58 0.54
C THR A 25 7.81 7.94 -0.85
N PRO A 26 8.24 8.71 -1.86
CA PRO A 26 8.41 8.15 -3.22
C PRO A 26 9.30 6.90 -3.27
N ARG A 27 10.39 6.85 -2.50
CA ARG A 27 11.29 5.69 -2.43
C ARG A 27 10.66 4.46 -1.76
N GLU A 28 9.76 4.66 -0.81
CA GLU A 28 9.02 3.56 -0.18
C GLU A 28 7.97 3.01 -1.14
N HIS A 29 7.30 3.87 -1.90
CA HIS A 29 6.31 3.44 -2.88
C HIS A 29 6.92 2.57 -3.98
N ILE A 30 8.06 2.99 -4.56
CA ILE A 30 8.78 2.21 -5.57
C ILE A 30 9.16 0.83 -5.05
N ARG A 31 9.61 0.73 -3.79
CA ARG A 31 9.99 -0.56 -3.18
C ARG A 31 8.81 -1.44 -2.79
N GLN A 32 7.69 -0.87 -2.35
CA GLN A 32 6.50 -1.64 -1.94
C GLN A 32 5.59 -2.03 -3.11
N ARG A 33 5.69 -1.32 -4.23
CA ARG A 33 4.90 -1.53 -5.45
C ARG A 33 5.81 -1.53 -6.69
N PRO A 34 6.87 -2.35 -6.72
CA PRO A 34 7.83 -2.36 -7.82
C PRO A 34 7.16 -2.77 -9.14
N GLY A 35 6.08 -3.56 -9.08
CA GLY A 35 5.34 -3.99 -10.26
C GLY A 35 4.81 -2.86 -11.13
N MET A 36 4.52 -1.70 -10.52
CA MET A 36 4.07 -0.52 -11.26
C MET A 36 5.20 0.17 -12.04
N TYR A 37 6.46 -0.06 -11.67
CA TYR A 37 7.62 0.63 -12.24
C TYR A 37 8.44 -0.26 -13.17
N ILE A 38 8.65 -1.52 -12.80
CA ILE A 38 9.51 -2.46 -13.55
C ILE A 38 8.74 -3.66 -14.12
N GLY A 39 7.42 -3.72 -13.95
CA GLY A 39 6.61 -4.84 -14.40
C GLY A 39 6.73 -6.07 -13.49
N LYS A 40 6.56 -7.26 -14.06
CA LYS A 40 6.45 -8.52 -13.29
C LYS A 40 7.69 -8.78 -12.44
N LEU A 41 7.48 -9.12 -11.17
CA LEU A 41 8.54 -9.67 -10.32
C LEU A 41 8.75 -11.14 -10.69
N GLY A 42 9.99 -11.51 -10.98
CA GLY A 42 10.38 -12.87 -11.30
C GLY A 42 11.82 -13.15 -10.89
N ASP A 43 12.28 -14.36 -11.20
CA ASP A 43 13.64 -14.82 -10.91
C ASP A 43 14.62 -14.55 -12.06
N GLY A 44 14.13 -13.94 -13.15
CA GLY A 44 14.90 -13.66 -14.35
C GLY A 44 14.96 -14.83 -15.33
N SER A 45 14.20 -15.91 -15.10
CA SER A 45 14.09 -17.02 -16.05
C SER A 45 13.26 -16.66 -17.28
N GLN A 46 12.41 -15.63 -17.18
CA GLN A 46 11.53 -15.19 -18.25
C GLN A 46 11.89 -13.78 -18.72
N SER A 47 11.79 -13.56 -20.03
CA SER A 47 12.12 -12.26 -20.63
C SER A 47 11.17 -11.12 -20.25
N ASP A 48 9.98 -11.44 -19.74
CA ASP A 48 9.00 -10.47 -19.21
C ASP A 48 9.26 -10.09 -17.75
N ASP A 49 10.28 -10.67 -17.10
CA ASP A 49 10.63 -10.33 -15.73
C ASP A 49 11.31 -8.95 -15.66
N GLY A 50 10.95 -8.17 -14.64
CA GLY A 50 11.36 -6.77 -14.49
C GLY A 50 12.88 -6.56 -14.33
N VAL A 51 13.66 -7.62 -14.07
CA VAL A 51 15.12 -7.54 -14.09
C VAL A 51 15.67 -7.13 -15.45
N TYR A 52 15.00 -7.52 -16.55
CA TYR A 52 15.38 -7.12 -17.90
C TYR A 52 15.10 -5.63 -18.16
N VAL A 53 14.00 -5.10 -17.61
CA VAL A 53 13.67 -3.67 -17.68
C VAL A 53 14.75 -2.84 -16.99
N LEU A 54 15.16 -3.21 -15.78
CA LEU A 54 16.21 -2.51 -15.04
C LEU A 54 17.53 -2.44 -15.79
N ILE A 55 17.97 -3.57 -16.38
CA ILE A 55 19.22 -3.60 -17.16
C ILE A 55 19.07 -2.75 -18.41
N LYS A 56 17.93 -2.83 -19.11
CA LYS A 56 17.64 -2.03 -20.30
C LYS A 56 17.67 -0.53 -20.03
N GLU A 57 17.04 -0.09 -18.94
CA GLU A 57 17.05 1.32 -18.53
C GLU A 57 18.46 1.85 -18.31
N VAL A 58 19.38 1.05 -17.76
CA VAL A 58 20.78 1.49 -17.59
C VAL A 58 21.49 1.60 -18.94
N VAL A 59 21.30 0.62 -19.84
CA VAL A 59 21.91 0.62 -21.18
C VAL A 59 21.38 1.78 -22.03
N ASP A 60 20.07 2.04 -21.98
CA ASP A 60 19.43 3.07 -22.80
C ASP A 60 19.75 4.49 -22.30
N ASN A 61 20.16 4.65 -21.04
CA ASN A 61 20.56 5.93 -20.44
C ASN A 61 22.06 6.23 -20.54
N SER A 62 22.88 5.29 -21.04
CA SER A 62 24.33 5.47 -21.19
C SER A 62 24.67 6.24 -22.47
#